data_AF-A0A2A7S1B5-F1
#
_entry.id   AF-A0A2A7S1B5-F1
#
_cell.length_a   1.000
_cell.length_b   1.000
_cell.length_c   1.000
_cell.angle_alpha   90.00
_cell.angle_beta   90.00
_cell.angle_gamma   90.00
#
_symmetry.space_group_name_H-M   'P 1'
#
loop_
_entity.id
_entity.type
_entity.pdbx_description
1 polymer ?
#
loop_
_entity_poly.entity_id
_entity_poly.type
_entity_poly.pdbx_seq_one_letter_code
_entity_poly.pdbx_strand_id
1 'polypeptide(L)'
;MTCRYDSTEWLDVLYTSVRNTPGGVADAANHLTNRRGKNITPESLRLRLRGVGDSRLSMEMFELLVEWMQEKAEASAHALDALHALNARFGLVAEAVDEQSVDDAGEGGAMRLVSTALSLQAHVGLVADDVTRVLVDRRIDDNDAEKIIATGRKGQRLFQRLIHAARNLAARRRRRHGSN
;
A
#
# COMPACT_ATOMS: atom_id res chain seq x y z
N MET A 1 -3.66 -15.55 24.60
CA MET A 1 -4.52 -14.69 23.75
C MET A 1 -3.67 -14.17 22.61
N THR A 2 -3.86 -14.68 21.40
CA THR A 2 -3.21 -14.15 20.19
C THR A 2 -4.06 -12.98 19.69
N CYS A 3 -3.50 -11.77 19.71
CA CYS A 3 -4.10 -10.60 19.07
C CYS A 3 -4.33 -10.94 17.59
N ARG A 4 -5.59 -10.93 17.15
CA ARG A 4 -5.96 -11.06 15.74
C ARG A 4 -5.76 -9.68 15.14
N TYR A 5 -4.73 -9.54 14.31
CA TYR A 5 -4.46 -8.31 13.57
C TYR A 5 -5.41 -8.26 12.39
N ASP A 6 -6.20 -7.19 12.29
CA ASP A 6 -7.09 -6.96 11.17
C ASP A 6 -6.25 -6.52 9.97
N SER A 7 -6.36 -7.25 8.86
CA SER A 7 -5.61 -6.96 7.63
C SER A 7 -6.04 -5.64 6.96
N THR A 8 -7.09 -5.00 7.45
CA THR A 8 -7.67 -3.76 6.92
C THR A 8 -7.47 -2.55 7.84
N GLU A 9 -7.21 -2.76 9.14
CA GLU A 9 -6.92 -1.68 10.09
C GLU A 9 -5.49 -1.18 9.93
N TRP A 10 -5.34 0.12 9.70
CA TRP A 10 -4.07 0.70 9.27
C TRP A 10 -2.92 0.55 10.28
N LEU A 11 -3.21 0.53 11.59
CA LEU A 11 -2.21 0.30 12.64
C LEU A 11 -1.72 -1.15 12.66
N ASP A 12 -2.62 -2.10 12.47
CA ASP A 12 -2.30 -3.53 12.42
C ASP A 12 -1.49 -3.86 11.17
N VAL A 13 -1.85 -3.26 10.03
CA VAL A 13 -1.07 -3.31 8.79
C VAL A 13 0.32 -2.70 9.01
N LEU A 14 0.42 -1.53 9.64
CA LEU A 14 1.71 -0.90 9.93
C LEU A 14 2.60 -1.77 10.83
N TYR A 15 2.03 -2.31 11.91
CA TYR A 15 2.75 -3.21 12.81
C TYR A 15 3.30 -4.43 12.05
N THR A 16 2.48 -5.01 11.17
CA THR A 16 2.86 -6.16 10.34
C THR A 16 3.96 -5.80 9.34
N SER A 17 3.83 -4.67 8.63
CA SER A 17 4.84 -4.16 7.70
C SER A 17 6.18 -3.90 8.41
N VAL A 18 6.15 -3.26 9.59
CA VAL A 18 7.36 -3.01 10.39
C VAL A 18 8.01 -4.32 10.85
N ARG A 19 7.20 -5.30 11.29
CA ARG A 19 7.70 -6.61 11.72
C ARG A 19 8.33 -7.40 10.57
N ASN A 20 7.76 -7.33 9.37
CA ASN A 20 8.21 -8.08 8.20
C ASN A 20 9.41 -7.44 7.51
N THR A 21 9.66 -6.15 7.75
CA THR A 21 10.82 -5.44 7.23
C THR A 21 12.10 -5.95 7.92
N PRO A 22 13.22 -6.17 7.19
CA PRO A 22 14.48 -6.61 7.79
C PRO A 22 14.89 -5.74 9.00
N GLY A 23 15.35 -6.37 10.08
CA GLY A 23 15.65 -5.70 11.35
C GLY A 23 14.44 -5.49 12.29
N GLY A 24 13.22 -5.56 11.74
CA GLY A 24 11.97 -5.56 12.50
C GLY A 24 11.80 -4.35 13.42
N VAL A 25 11.01 -4.55 14.49
CA VAL A 25 10.68 -3.47 15.44
C VAL A 25 11.91 -2.92 16.17
N ALA A 26 12.94 -3.74 16.39
CA ALA A 26 14.14 -3.31 17.11
C ALA A 26 14.95 -2.30 16.30
N ASP A 27 15.20 -2.60 15.03
CA ASP A 27 15.90 -1.70 14.13
C ASP A 27 15.08 -0.44 13.84
N ALA A 28 13.76 -0.57 13.64
CA ALA A 28 12.87 0.57 13.49
C ALA A 28 12.93 1.53 14.69
N ALA A 29 12.97 1.00 15.91
CA ALA A 29 13.09 1.82 17.13
C ALA A 29 14.43 2.57 17.20
N ASN A 30 15.52 1.94 16.75
CA ASN A 30 16.83 2.60 16.65
C ASN A 30 16.80 3.71 15.59
N HIS A 31 16.23 3.44 14.41
CA HIS A 31 16.06 4.46 13.37
C HIS A 31 15.29 5.68 13.88
N LEU A 32 14.13 5.45 14.53
CA LEU A 32 13.35 6.53 15.13
C LEU A 32 14.10 7.28 16.24
N THR A 33 14.88 6.58 17.06
CA THR A 33 15.70 7.19 18.11
C THR A 33 16.72 8.16 17.51
N ASN A 34 17.41 7.72 16.47
CA ASN A 34 18.43 8.50 15.79
C ASN A 34 17.84 9.72 15.06
N ARG A 35 16.75 9.53 14.31
CA ARG A 35 16.11 10.61 13.53
C ARG A 35 15.44 11.67 14.40
N ARG A 36 14.87 11.28 15.54
CA ARG A 36 14.12 12.19 16.42
C ARG A 36 14.95 12.79 17.54
N GLY A 37 16.17 12.28 17.77
CA GLY A 37 17.00 12.66 18.92
C GLY A 37 16.35 12.32 20.27
N LYS A 38 15.42 11.36 20.29
CA LYS A 38 14.66 10.95 21.49
C LYS A 38 14.64 9.44 21.58
N ASN A 39 15.10 8.90 22.71
CA ASN A 39 15.17 7.46 22.92
C ASN A 39 13.79 6.79 22.80
N ILE A 40 13.67 5.81 21.92
CA ILE A 40 12.51 4.96 21.72
C ILE A 40 12.97 3.51 21.87
N THR A 41 12.51 2.84 22.93
CA THR A 41 12.78 1.42 23.10
C THR A 41 11.91 0.59 22.14
N PRO A 42 12.36 -0.60 21.72
CA PRO A 42 11.55 -1.49 20.89
C PRO A 42 10.18 -1.80 21.49
N GLU A 43 10.10 -1.93 22.82
CA GLU A 43 8.84 -2.21 23.49
C GLU A 43 7.88 -1.01 23.52
N SER A 44 8.42 0.20 23.73
CA SER A 44 7.62 1.43 23.60
C SER A 44 7.05 1.58 22.19
N LEU A 45 7.84 1.23 21.17
CA LEU A 45 7.37 1.22 19.79
C LEU A 45 6.27 0.16 19.56
N ARG A 46 6.42 -1.07 20.09
CA ARG A 46 5.36 -2.10 19.98
C ARG A 46 4.04 -1.65 20.58
N LEU A 47 4.06 -1.04 21.76
CA LEU A 47 2.85 -0.54 22.40
C LEU A 47 2.14 0.53 21.55
N ARG A 48 2.91 1.45 20.95
CA ARG A 48 2.39 2.47 20.03
C ARG A 48 1.81 1.87 18.76
N LEU A 49 2.49 0.89 18.15
CA LEU A 49 2.04 0.22 16.94
C LEU A 49 0.77 -0.61 17.16
N ARG A 50 0.59 -1.17 18.36
CA ARG A 50 -0.63 -1.91 18.75
C ARG A 50 -1.76 -1.01 19.27
N GLY A 51 -1.55 0.30 19.37
CA GLY A 51 -2.52 1.22 19.95
C GLY A 51 -2.90 0.90 21.41
N VAL A 52 -1.98 0.31 22.19
CA VAL A 52 -2.24 -0.12 23.57
C VAL A 52 -2.04 1.06 24.55
N GLY A 53 -3.06 1.34 25.35
CA GLY A 53 -3.06 2.40 26.35
C GLY A 53 -3.04 3.80 25.73
N ASP A 54 -2.48 4.79 26.45
CA ASP A 54 -2.36 6.18 25.96
C ASP A 54 -1.18 6.40 24.99
N SER A 55 -0.48 5.32 24.61
CA SER A 55 0.69 5.40 23.73
C SER A 55 0.27 5.59 22.27
N ARG A 56 0.00 6.85 21.89
CA ARG A 56 -0.34 7.18 20.50
C ARG A 56 0.88 7.18 19.59
N LEU A 57 0.72 6.58 18.41
CA LEU A 57 1.66 6.77 17.31
C LEU A 57 1.39 8.16 16.68
N SER A 58 2.44 8.98 16.59
CA SER A 58 2.34 10.28 15.92
C SER A 58 2.50 10.15 14.41
N MET A 59 1.96 11.10 13.63
CA MET A 59 2.13 11.11 12.17
C MET A 59 3.60 11.20 11.75
N GLU A 60 4.40 12.00 12.48
CA GLU A 60 5.86 12.07 12.29
C GLU A 60 6.53 10.68 12.40
N MET A 61 6.17 9.90 13.43
CA MET A 61 6.69 8.54 13.59
C MET A 61 6.21 7.61 12.48
N PHE A 62 4.96 7.77 12.04
CA PHE A 62 4.42 7.00 10.92
C PHE A 62 5.22 7.24 9.64
N GLU A 63 5.48 8.50 9.29
CA GLU A 63 6.25 8.87 8.10
C GLU A 63 7.69 8.34 8.17
N LEU A 64 8.37 8.50 9.31
CA LEU A 64 9.73 7.97 9.50
C LEU A 64 9.79 6.44 9.42
N LEU A 65 8.75 5.72 9.87
CA LEU A 65 8.69 4.27 9.71
C LEU A 65 8.49 3.88 8.25
N VAL A 66 7.68 4.62 7.49
CA VAL A 66 7.53 4.40 6.05
C VAL A 66 8.85 4.66 5.33
N GLU A 67 9.54 5.77 5.63
CA GLU A 67 10.87 6.11 5.09
C GLU A 67 11.87 4.97 5.35
N TRP A 68 11.99 4.52 6.60
CA TRP A 68 12.86 3.40 6.98
C TRP A 68 12.54 2.09 6.26
N MET A 69 11.26 1.80 5.97
CA MET A 69 10.89 0.65 5.15
C MET A 69 11.29 0.85 3.69
N GLN A 70 11.11 2.05 3.14
CA GLN A 70 11.48 2.37 1.75
C GLN A 70 12.99 2.34 1.50
N GLU A 71 13.81 2.58 2.52
CA GLU A 71 15.28 2.40 2.46
C GLU A 71 15.70 0.94 2.16
N LYS A 72 14.80 -0.03 2.33
CA LYS A 72 15.08 -1.47 2.22
C LYS A 72 14.40 -2.08 1.01
N ALA A 73 15.19 -2.67 0.12
CA ALA A 73 14.71 -3.26 -1.12
C ALA A 73 13.64 -4.35 -0.86
N GLU A 74 13.83 -5.17 0.18
CA GLU A 74 12.92 -6.27 0.54
C GLU A 74 11.56 -5.78 1.06
N ALA A 75 11.49 -4.53 1.53
CA ALA A 75 10.25 -3.94 2.04
C ALA A 75 9.49 -3.12 1.00
N SER A 76 10.02 -2.97 -0.20
CA SER A 76 9.36 -2.25 -1.31
C SER A 76 7.93 -2.74 -1.60
N ALA A 77 7.65 -4.04 -1.36
CA ALA A 77 6.34 -4.63 -1.57
C ALA A 77 5.27 -4.18 -0.57
N HIS A 78 5.65 -3.84 0.67
CA HIS A 78 4.73 -3.60 1.79
C HIS A 78 4.94 -2.29 2.55
N ALA A 79 5.95 -1.48 2.17
CA ALA A 79 6.30 -0.23 2.84
C ALA A 79 5.14 0.79 2.84
N LEU A 80 4.32 0.81 1.79
CA LEU A 80 3.20 1.74 1.62
C LEU A 80 1.84 1.17 2.02
N ASP A 81 1.77 -0.09 2.45
CA ASP A 81 0.49 -0.77 2.73
C ASP A 81 -0.31 -0.07 3.83
N ALA A 82 0.35 0.39 4.88
CA ALA A 82 -0.29 1.11 5.97
C ALA A 82 -0.88 2.46 5.50
N LEU A 83 -0.22 3.14 4.55
CA LEU A 83 -0.74 4.37 3.96
C LEU A 83 -1.97 4.08 3.07
N HIS A 84 -1.97 2.97 2.34
CA HIS A 84 -3.14 2.53 1.59
C HIS A 84 -4.31 2.16 2.51
N ALA A 85 -4.05 1.45 3.61
CA ALA A 85 -5.06 1.12 4.60
C ALA A 85 -5.63 2.38 5.28
N LEU A 86 -4.77 3.34 5.63
CA LEU A 86 -5.18 4.62 6.20
C LEU A 86 -6.09 5.41 5.23
N ASN A 87 -5.72 5.52 3.96
CA ASN A 87 -6.56 6.17 2.94
C ASN A 87 -7.91 5.45 2.79
N ALA A 88 -7.90 4.12 2.78
CA ALA A 88 -9.11 3.32 2.62
C ALA A 88 -10.10 3.52 3.78
N ARG A 89 -9.61 3.79 5.00
CA ARG A 89 -10.47 4.16 6.15
C ARG A 89 -11.35 5.38 5.87
N PHE A 90 -10.89 6.29 5.01
CA PHE A 90 -11.63 7.48 4.58
C PHE A 90 -12.31 7.31 3.21
N GLY A 91 -12.34 6.10 2.66
CA GLY A 91 -12.88 5.83 1.33
C GLY A 91 -12.00 6.37 0.19
N LEU A 92 -10.74 6.71 0.47
CA LEU A 92 -9.78 7.23 -0.51
C LEU A 92 -8.90 6.12 -1.07
N VAL A 93 -8.48 6.29 -2.32
CA VAL A 93 -7.54 5.40 -3.01
C VAL A 93 -6.33 6.23 -3.42
N ALA A 94 -5.20 5.95 -2.79
CA ALA A 94 -3.90 6.50 -3.19
C ALA A 94 -3.18 5.53 -4.12
N GLU A 95 -2.38 6.08 -5.02
CA GLU A 95 -1.50 5.32 -5.92
C GLU A 95 -0.11 5.94 -5.89
N ALA A 96 0.91 5.10 -5.76
CA ALA A 96 2.29 5.52 -5.96
C ALA A 96 2.51 5.86 -7.44
N VAL A 97 2.92 7.11 -7.70
CA VAL A 97 3.31 7.55 -9.03
C VAL A 97 4.78 7.22 -9.21
N ASP A 98 5.08 6.37 -10.20
CA ASP A 98 6.45 6.09 -10.58
C ASP A 98 6.99 7.22 -11.48
N GLU A 99 7.72 8.17 -10.88
CA GLU A 99 8.30 9.32 -11.57
C GLU A 99 9.34 8.92 -12.63
N GLN A 100 9.97 7.73 -12.52
CA GLN A 100 10.91 7.23 -13.53
C GLN A 100 10.25 6.97 -14.89
N SER A 101 8.92 6.86 -14.93
CA SER A 101 8.18 6.74 -16.20
C SER A 101 8.06 8.04 -17.01
N VAL A 102 8.55 9.18 -16.50
CA VAL A 102 8.54 10.45 -17.22
C VAL A 102 9.75 10.58 -18.16
N ASP A 103 10.90 9.99 -17.81
CA ASP A 103 12.17 10.13 -18.54
C ASP A 103 12.54 8.95 -19.45
N ASP A 104 11.76 7.86 -19.45
CA ASP A 104 12.02 6.74 -20.35
C ASP A 104 11.54 7.09 -21.79
N ALA A 105 12.45 7.69 -22.54
CA ALA A 105 12.34 8.10 -23.93
C ALA A 105 12.29 6.86 -24.85
N GLY A 106 11.17 6.13 -24.84
CA GLY A 106 10.97 4.96 -25.69
C GLY A 106 9.52 4.44 -25.63
N GLU A 107 9.17 3.52 -26.52
CA GLU A 107 7.83 2.96 -26.84
C GLU A 107 6.97 2.42 -25.66
N GLY A 108 7.40 2.55 -24.40
CA GLY A 108 6.78 1.93 -23.22
C GLY A 108 5.42 2.49 -22.78
N GLY A 109 5.00 3.68 -23.23
CA GLY A 109 3.75 4.30 -22.75
C GLY A 109 2.46 3.55 -23.15
N ALA A 110 2.37 3.14 -24.41
CA ALA A 110 1.24 2.36 -24.91
C ALA A 110 1.27 0.92 -24.35
N MET A 111 2.46 0.31 -24.30
CA MET A 111 2.64 -1.02 -23.72
C MET A 111 2.27 -1.06 -22.23
N ARG A 112 2.61 0.00 -21.46
CA ARG A 112 2.21 0.15 -20.05
C ARG A 112 0.69 0.27 -19.89
N LEU A 113 0.01 0.96 -20.81
CA LEU A 113 -1.45 1.04 -20.81
C LEU A 113 -2.07 -0.34 -21.06
N VAL A 114 -1.58 -1.06 -22.07
CA VAL A 114 -2.03 -2.42 -22.41
C VAL A 114 -1.76 -3.40 -21.27
N SER A 115 -0.56 -3.40 -20.69
CA SER A 115 -0.22 -4.31 -19.59
C SER A 115 -1.04 -4.03 -18.33
N THR A 116 -1.33 -2.75 -18.04
CA THR A 116 -2.21 -2.36 -16.92
C THR A 116 -3.65 -2.83 -17.16
N ALA A 117 -4.17 -2.68 -18.38
CA ALA A 117 -5.50 -3.16 -18.74
C ALA A 117 -5.63 -4.69 -18.65
N LEU A 118 -4.63 -5.44 -19.12
CA LEU A 118 -4.60 -6.90 -18.99
C LEU A 118 -4.53 -7.34 -17.51
N SER A 119 -3.70 -6.67 -16.70
CA SER A 119 -3.62 -6.93 -15.26
C SER A 119 -4.95 -6.66 -14.56
N LEU A 120 -5.66 -5.60 -14.96
CA LEU A 120 -6.99 -5.28 -14.47
C LEU A 120 -8.00 -6.39 -14.84
N GLN A 121 -8.00 -6.85 -16.08
CA GLN A 121 -8.89 -7.92 -16.55
C GLN A 121 -8.67 -9.23 -15.77
N ALA A 122 -7.42 -9.64 -15.59
CA ALA A 122 -7.09 -10.82 -14.78
C ALA A 122 -7.57 -10.65 -13.33
N HIS A 123 -7.40 -9.45 -12.76
CA HIS A 123 -7.83 -9.14 -11.40
C HIS A 123 -9.35 -9.15 -11.24
N VAL A 124 -10.10 -8.63 -12.22
CA VAL A 124 -11.58 -8.70 -12.23
C VAL A 124 -12.06 -10.16 -12.26
N GLY A 125 -11.36 -11.04 -12.99
CA GLY A 125 -11.64 -12.48 -12.97
C GLY A 125 -11.46 -13.10 -11.58
N LEU A 126 -10.42 -12.74 -10.85
CA LEU A 126 -10.20 -13.21 -9.47
C LEU A 126 -11.27 -12.72 -8.50
N VAL A 127 -11.70 -11.45 -8.61
CA VAL A 127 -12.80 -10.90 -7.79
C VAL A 127 -14.09 -11.70 -8.04
N ALA A 128 -14.41 -11.99 -9.29
CA ALA A 128 -15.60 -12.77 -9.63
C ALA A 128 -15.55 -14.19 -9.04
N ASP A 129 -14.38 -14.84 -9.08
CA ASP A 129 -14.17 -16.16 -8.49
C ASP A 129 -14.32 -16.15 -6.95
N ASP A 130 -13.69 -15.18 -6.27
CA ASP A 130 -13.78 -15.01 -4.82
C ASP A 130 -15.23 -14.78 -4.37
N VAL A 131 -15.97 -13.90 -5.05
CA VAL A 131 -17.38 -13.62 -4.74
C VAL A 131 -18.26 -14.85 -5.00
N THR A 132 -18.03 -15.57 -6.10
CA THR A 132 -18.84 -16.75 -6.43
C THR A 132 -18.62 -17.88 -5.42
N ARG A 133 -17.37 -18.09 -4.97
CA ARG A 133 -17.02 -19.10 -3.95
C ARG A 133 -17.72 -18.82 -2.61
N VAL A 134 -17.69 -17.58 -2.16
CA VAL A 134 -18.32 -17.15 -0.89
C VAL A 134 -19.86 -17.26 -0.94
N LEU A 135 -20.47 -17.01 -2.11
CA LEU A 135 -21.93 -17.16 -2.28
C LEU A 135 -22.41 -18.61 -2.26
N VAL A 136 -21.55 -19.57 -2.66
CA VAL A 136 -21.86 -21.01 -2.57
C VAL A 136 -21.99 -21.45 -1.10
N ASP A 137 -21.17 -20.90 -0.21
CA ASP A 137 -21.14 -21.27 1.21
C ASP A 137 -22.24 -20.60 2.06
N ARG A 138 -23.04 -19.70 1.46
CA ARG A 138 -24.21 -19.00 2.06
C ARG A 138 -23.96 -18.26 3.38
N ARG A 139 -22.72 -18.08 3.80
CA ARG A 139 -22.33 -17.29 4.97
C ARG A 139 -21.01 -16.60 4.65
N ILE A 140 -21.00 -15.27 4.76
CA ILE A 140 -19.76 -14.49 4.73
C ILE A 140 -19.30 -14.39 6.18
N ASP A 141 -18.12 -14.92 6.50
CA ASP A 141 -17.45 -14.65 7.76
C ASP A 141 -16.51 -13.43 7.64
N ASP A 142 -15.96 -12.95 8.77
CA ASP A 142 -15.09 -11.77 8.76
C ASP A 142 -13.85 -11.97 7.87
N ASN A 143 -13.32 -13.18 7.79
CA ASN A 143 -12.12 -13.49 7.00
C ASN A 143 -12.42 -13.43 5.50
N ASP A 144 -13.60 -13.89 5.09
CA ASP A 144 -14.05 -13.76 3.71
C ASP A 144 -14.34 -12.30 3.34
N ALA A 145 -14.91 -11.52 4.26
CA ALA A 145 -15.05 -10.08 4.07
C ALA A 145 -13.69 -9.38 3.92
N GLU A 146 -12.70 -9.69 4.78
CA GLU A 146 -11.33 -9.16 4.70
C GLU A 146 -10.68 -9.48 3.35
N LYS A 147 -10.82 -10.72 2.84
CA LYS A 147 -10.32 -11.10 1.51
C LYS A 147 -10.99 -10.33 0.38
N ILE A 148 -12.32 -10.24 0.37
CA ILE A 148 -13.07 -9.50 -0.66
C ILE A 148 -12.66 -8.02 -0.65
N ILE A 149 -12.51 -7.41 0.53
CA ILE A 149 -12.05 -6.03 0.68
C ILE A 149 -10.62 -5.88 0.13
N ALA A 150 -9.71 -6.79 0.47
CA ALA A 150 -8.33 -6.76 -0.02
C ALA A 150 -8.26 -6.88 -1.55
N THR A 151 -9.00 -7.84 -2.12
CA THR A 151 -9.10 -8.04 -3.57
C THR A 151 -9.73 -6.82 -4.25
N GLY A 152 -10.85 -6.29 -3.74
CA GLY A 152 -11.51 -5.09 -4.26
C GLY A 152 -10.59 -3.85 -4.26
N ARG A 153 -9.87 -3.62 -3.16
CA ARG A 153 -8.91 -2.51 -3.03
C ARG A 153 -7.76 -2.61 -4.02
N LYS A 154 -7.25 -3.82 -4.28
CA LYS A 154 -6.24 -4.05 -5.33
C LYS A 154 -6.80 -3.67 -6.71
N GLY A 155 -8.06 -3.97 -6.98
CA GLY A 155 -8.75 -3.55 -8.21
C GLY A 155 -8.84 -2.02 -8.34
N GLN A 156 -9.24 -1.32 -7.27
CA GLN A 156 -9.28 0.14 -7.25
C GLN A 156 -7.91 0.77 -7.57
N ARG A 157 -6.82 0.21 -7.03
CA ARG A 157 -5.44 0.67 -7.34
C ARG A 157 -5.06 0.43 -8.81
N LEU A 158 -5.48 -0.70 -9.39
CA LEU A 158 -5.25 -0.98 -10.82
C LEU A 158 -6.03 -0.02 -11.73
N PHE A 159 -7.27 0.33 -11.36
CA PHE A 159 -8.04 1.35 -12.08
C PHE A 159 -7.35 2.72 -12.05
N GLN A 160 -6.83 3.14 -10.89
CA GLN A 160 -6.12 4.40 -10.80
C GLN A 160 -4.84 4.40 -11.66
N ARG A 161 -4.09 3.28 -11.67
CA ARG A 161 -2.91 3.08 -12.54
C ARG A 161 -3.26 3.27 -14.01
N LEU A 162 -4.39 2.71 -14.42
CA LEU A 162 -4.88 2.83 -15.80
C LEU A 162 -5.22 4.29 -16.14
N ILE A 163 -5.92 4.99 -15.25
CA ILE A 163 -6.27 6.41 -15.42
C ILE A 163 -5.00 7.26 -15.54
N HIS A 164 -4.00 7.00 -14.70
CA HIS A 164 -2.73 7.73 -14.73
C HIS A 164 -1.93 7.45 -16.01
N ALA A 165 -1.82 6.18 -16.43
CA ALA A 165 -1.16 5.81 -17.69
C ALA A 165 -1.82 6.47 -18.91
N ALA A 166 -3.16 6.50 -18.96
CA ALA A 166 -3.91 7.16 -20.01
C ALA A 166 -3.68 8.68 -20.04
N ARG A 167 -3.68 9.34 -18.88
CA ARG A 167 -3.39 10.78 -18.76
C ARG A 167 -1.99 11.12 -19.23
N ASN A 168 -0.99 10.33 -18.84
CA ASN A 168 0.40 10.54 -19.25
C ASN A 168 0.57 10.38 -20.78
N LEU A 169 -0.05 9.35 -21.37
CA LEU A 169 -0.02 9.17 -22.82
C LEU A 169 -0.68 10.34 -23.58
N ALA A 170 -1.82 10.82 -23.08
CA ALA A 170 -2.51 11.99 -23.67
C ALA A 170 -1.70 13.29 -23.54
N ALA A 171 -1.02 13.51 -22.40
CA ALA A 171 -0.14 14.65 -22.19
C ALA A 171 1.07 14.64 -23.15
N ARG A 172 1.66 13.46 -23.40
CA ARG A 172 2.76 13.30 -24.37
C ARG A 172 2.36 13.70 -25.78
N ARG A 173 1.17 13.29 -26.25
CA ARG A 173 0.66 13.67 -27.58
C ARG A 173 0.51 15.18 -27.74
N ARG A 174 0.03 15.88 -26.70
CA ARG A 174 -0.08 17.35 -26.69
C ARG A 174 1.29 18.04 -26.76
N ARG A 175 2.30 17.56 -26.02
CA ARG A 175 3.66 18.11 -26.07
C ARG A 175 4.32 17.95 -27.45
N ARG A 176 4.13 16.81 -28.11
CA ARG A 176 4.67 16.58 -29.48
C ARG A 176 4.01 17.45 -30.55
N HIS A 177 2.77 17.91 -30.36
CA HIS A 177 2.06 18.77 -31.32
C HIS A 177 2.27 20.26 -31.08
N GLY A 178 2.80 20.68 -29.93
CA GLY A 178 3.08 22.08 -29.58
C GLY A 178 4.51 22.55 -29.83
N SER A 179 5.38 21.69 -30.39
CA SER A 179 6.78 22.01 -30.74
C SER A 179 7.01 22.11 -32.25
N ASN A 180 5.97 22.44 -33.03
CA ASN A 180 6.06 22.68 -34.47
C ASN A 180 5.70 24.13 -34.79
#